data_AF-A0A7C5F4G1-F1
#
_entry.id   AF-A0A7C5F4G1-F1
#
_cell.length_a   1.000
_cell.length_b   1.000
_cell.length_c   1.000
_cell.angle_alpha   90.00
_cell.angle_beta   90.00
_cell.angle_gamma   90.00
#
_symmetry.space_group_name_H-M   'P 1'
#
loop_
_entity.id
_entity.type
_entity.pdbx_description
1 polymer ?
#
loop_
_entity_poly.entity_id
_entity_poly.type
_entity_poly.pdbx_seq_one_letter_code
_entity_poly.pdbx_strand_id
1 'polypeptide(L)'
;MKKNGKQKRRTGDRDTMRPEYDFSRAVRGVTAARYAQGANVVVIDPDILDVFPTSASVNEALRALAPVLRQNRRATVRRRSA
;
A
#
# COMPACT_ATOMS: atom_id res chain seq x y z
N MET A 1 54.71 -15.55 19.01
CA MET A 1 53.82 -16.51 18.32
C MET A 1 52.44 -15.86 18.18
N LYS A 2 52.03 -15.45 16.97
CA LYS A 2 50.73 -14.80 16.74
C LYS A 2 49.71 -15.86 16.30
N LYS A 3 48.71 -16.17 17.14
CA LYS A 3 47.56 -17.01 16.74
C LYS A 3 46.44 -16.10 16.27
N ASN A 4 46.23 -16.04 14.95
CA ASN A 4 45.08 -15.36 14.36
C ASN A 4 43.83 -16.24 14.54
N GLY A 5 42.91 -15.81 15.40
CA GLY A 5 41.62 -16.47 15.58
C GLY A 5 40.79 -16.34 14.31
N LYS A 6 40.39 -17.47 13.71
CA LYS A 6 39.46 -17.50 12.57
C LYS A 6 38.12 -16.91 13.00
N GLN A 7 37.76 -15.79 12.39
CA GLN A 7 36.46 -15.16 12.57
C GLN A 7 35.38 -16.09 12.00
N LYS A 8 34.59 -16.70 12.88
CA LYS A 8 33.47 -17.58 12.51
C LYS A 8 32.42 -16.74 11.80
N ARG A 9 32.32 -16.88 10.48
CA ARG A 9 31.22 -16.29 9.69
C ARG A 9 29.92 -16.81 10.28
N ARG A 10 29.13 -15.93 10.90
CA ARG A 10 27.74 -16.23 11.26
C ARG A 10 27.02 -16.54 9.95
N THR A 11 26.71 -17.81 9.73
CA THR A 11 25.72 -18.27 8.76
C THR A 11 24.38 -17.69 9.20
N GLY A 12 24.13 -16.44 8.83
CA GLY A 12 22.81 -15.85 8.93
C GLY A 12 21.91 -16.60 7.97
N ASP A 13 21.01 -17.39 8.54
CA ASP A 13 19.63 -17.58 8.07
C ASP A 13 19.46 -17.63 6.54
N ARG A 14 20.11 -18.60 5.89
CA ARG A 14 20.04 -18.77 4.43
C ARG A 14 18.82 -19.55 3.94
N ASP A 15 18.07 -20.19 4.84
CA ASP A 15 17.13 -21.27 4.49
C ASP A 15 15.69 -21.03 4.99
N THR A 16 15.20 -19.80 4.92
CA THR A 16 13.76 -19.52 5.12
C THR A 16 12.96 -19.60 3.81
N MET A 17 13.60 -19.85 2.67
CA MET A 17 12.93 -20.00 1.38
C MET A 17 12.31 -21.41 1.27
N ARG A 18 10.99 -21.46 1.07
CA ARG A 18 10.26 -22.73 1.01
C ARG A 18 10.34 -23.36 -0.38
N PRO A 19 10.33 -24.71 -0.50
CA PRO A 19 10.44 -25.41 -1.79
C PRO A 19 9.34 -25.06 -2.80
N GLU A 20 8.16 -24.66 -2.34
CA GLU A 20 7.03 -24.26 -3.18
C GLU A 20 7.21 -22.90 -3.88
N TYR A 21 8.23 -22.12 -3.51
CA TYR A 21 8.44 -20.80 -4.09
C TYR A 21 9.29 -20.85 -5.37
N ASP A 22 8.65 -20.64 -6.52
CA ASP A 22 9.33 -20.42 -7.80
C ASP A 22 9.56 -18.92 -8.07
N PHE A 23 10.79 -18.46 -7.84
CA PHE A 23 11.24 -17.11 -8.18
C PHE A 23 12.00 -17.03 -9.52
N SER A 24 11.99 -18.07 -10.37
CA SER A 24 12.70 -18.08 -11.66
C SER A 24 12.28 -16.94 -12.60
N ARG A 25 11.04 -16.46 -12.45
CA ARG A 25 10.45 -15.35 -13.20
C ARG A 25 10.35 -14.05 -12.39
N ALA A 26 11.01 -13.97 -11.22
CA ALA A 26 10.93 -12.79 -10.38
C ALA A 26 11.64 -11.60 -11.03
N VAL A 27 10.94 -10.47 -11.12
CA VAL A 27 11.48 -9.21 -11.64
C VAL A 27 11.57 -8.19 -10.50
N ARG A 28 12.73 -7.55 -10.35
CA ARG A 28 12.91 -6.53 -9.32
C ARG A 28 12.09 -5.29 -9.67
N GLY A 29 11.23 -4.86 -8.75
CA GLY A 29 10.55 -3.57 -8.85
C GLY A 29 9.39 -3.51 -9.85
N VAL A 30 8.69 -4.62 -10.13
CA VAL A 30 7.50 -4.66 -11.02
C VAL A 30 6.50 -3.54 -10.72
N THR A 31 6.30 -3.23 -9.44
CA THR A 31 5.36 -2.20 -8.96
C THR A 31 6.04 -0.91 -8.50
N ALA A 32 7.38 -0.82 -8.57
CA ALA A 32 8.13 0.33 -8.05
C ALA A 32 7.74 1.64 -8.75
N ALA A 33 7.56 1.60 -10.07
CA ALA A 33 7.10 2.76 -10.84
C ALA A 33 5.69 3.21 -10.44
N ARG A 34 4.77 2.26 -10.19
CA ARG A 34 3.40 2.56 -9.74
C ARG A 34 3.39 3.13 -8.31
N TYR A 35 4.27 2.63 -7.45
CA TYR A 35 4.42 3.15 -6.10
C TYR A 35 4.98 4.58 -6.09
N ALA A 36 5.98 4.86 -6.93
CA ALA A 36 6.58 6.19 -7.07
C ALA A 36 5.61 7.26 -7.60
N GLN A 37 4.58 6.85 -8.35
CA GLN A 37 3.49 7.73 -8.80
C GLN A 37 2.53 8.15 -7.67
N GLY A 38 2.69 7.59 -6.47
CA GLY A 38 1.81 7.78 -5.33
C GLY A 38 0.72 6.73 -5.31
N ALA A 39 0.77 5.82 -4.34
CA ALA A 39 -0.31 4.90 -4.07
C ALA A 39 -1.09 5.41 -2.85
N ASN A 40 -2.28 5.98 -3.07
CA ASN A 40 -3.23 6.25 -2.00
C ASN A 40 -3.94 4.94 -1.64
N VAL A 41 -3.24 4.05 -0.93
CA VAL A 41 -3.83 2.82 -0.40
C VAL A 41 -4.66 3.20 0.83
N VAL A 42 -5.97 2.99 0.74
CA VAL A 42 -6.91 3.21 1.84
C VAL A 42 -7.50 1.86 2.22
N VAL A 43 -7.34 1.49 3.48
CA VAL A 43 -7.99 0.30 4.05
C VAL A 43 -9.44 0.68 4.32
N ILE A 44 -10.36 -0.14 3.84
CA ILE A 44 -11.81 0.00 4.09
C ILE A 44 -12.15 -0.87 5.29
N ASP A 45 -12.96 -0.35 6.20
CA ASP A 45 -13.40 -1.12 7.36
C ASP A 45 -14.24 -2.35 6.94
N PRO A 46 -14.16 -3.47 7.66
CA PRO A 46 -14.80 -4.72 7.25
C PRO A 46 -16.33 -4.62 7.13
N ASP A 47 -16.97 -3.81 7.97
CA ASP A 47 -18.42 -3.57 7.97
C ASP A 47 -18.90 -2.84 6.71
N ILE A 48 -18.06 -2.01 6.11
CA ILE A 48 -18.35 -1.32 4.85
C ILE A 48 -18.25 -2.30 3.67
N LEU A 49 -17.45 -3.36 3.77
CA LEU A 49 -17.29 -4.36 2.71
C LEU A 49 -18.55 -5.19 2.48
N ASP A 50 -19.42 -5.33 3.49
CA ASP A 50 -20.73 -5.98 3.34
C ASP A 50 -21.63 -5.23 2.34
N VAL A 51 -21.48 -3.90 2.28
CA VAL A 51 -22.24 -3.04 1.36
C VAL A 51 -21.48 -2.77 0.07
N PHE A 52 -20.15 -2.64 0.16
CA PHE A 52 -19.26 -2.34 -0.96
C PHE A 52 -18.16 -3.40 -1.09
N PRO A 53 -18.47 -4.59 -1.64
CA PRO A 53 -17.53 -5.70 -1.68
C PRO A 53 -16.34 -5.47 -2.61
N THR A 54 -16.38 -4.41 -3.44
CA THR A 54 -15.30 -4.09 -4.39
C THR A 54 -14.90 -2.62 -4.33
N SER A 55 -13.62 -2.36 -4.60
CA SER A 55 -13.09 -0.99 -4.74
C SER A 55 -13.79 -0.21 -5.86
N ALA A 56 -14.29 -0.88 -6.91
CA ALA A 56 -15.07 -0.25 -7.96
C ALA A 56 -16.38 0.34 -7.41
N SER A 57 -17.13 -0.43 -6.62
CA SER A 57 -18.40 0.01 -6.02
C SER A 57 -18.23 1.19 -5.06
N VAL A 58 -17.17 1.18 -4.22
CA VAL A 58 -16.84 2.32 -3.35
C VAL A 58 -16.54 3.56 -4.18
N ASN A 59 -15.70 3.43 -5.21
CA ASN A 59 -15.28 4.57 -6.03
C ASN A 59 -16.45 5.18 -6.80
N GLU A 60 -17.40 4.37 -7.27
CA GLU A 60 -18.62 4.84 -7.92
C GLU A 60 -19.49 5.66 -6.96
N ALA A 61 -19.74 5.14 -5.75
CA ALA A 61 -20.52 5.84 -4.73
C ALA A 61 -19.87 7.18 -4.34
N LEU A 62 -18.55 7.19 -4.13
CA LEU A 62 -17.81 8.41 -3.80
C LEU A 62 -17.83 9.43 -4.95
N ARG A 63 -17.81 8.98 -6.22
CA ARG A 63 -17.94 9.87 -7.39
C ARG A 63 -19.32 10.50 -7.46
N ALA A 64 -20.38 9.74 -7.18
CA ALA A 64 -21.74 10.26 -7.13
C ALA A 64 -21.92 11.30 -6.01
N LEU A 65 -21.26 11.09 -4.85
CA LEU A 65 -21.33 11.99 -3.70
C LEU A 65 -20.42 13.24 -3.83
N ALA A 66 -19.36 13.16 -4.64
CA ALA A 66 -18.36 14.22 -4.75
C ALA A 66 -18.91 15.63 -5.09
N PRO A 67 -19.92 15.82 -5.97
CA PRO A 67 -20.46 17.14 -6.26
C PRO A 67 -21.04 17.84 -5.02
N VAL A 68 -21.79 17.09 -4.20
CA VAL A 68 -22.41 17.60 -2.97
C VAL A 68 -21.33 18.02 -1.96
N LEU A 69 -20.34 17.16 -1.75
CA LEU A 69 -19.22 17.46 -0.83
C LEU A 69 -18.43 18.70 -1.27
N ARG A 70 -18.20 18.88 -2.58
CA ARG A 70 -17.49 20.04 -3.12
C ARG A 70 -18.27 21.34 -2.94
N GLN A 71 -19.59 21.31 -3.09
CA GLN A 71 -20.45 22.48 -2.86
C GLN A 71 -20.42 22.89 -1.39
N ASN A 72 -20.57 21.93 -0.47
CA ASN A 72 -20.50 22.17 0.97
C ASN A 72 -19.14 22.78 1.36
N ARG A 73 -18.03 22.24 0.84
CA ARG A 73 -16.69 22.78 1.11
C ARG A 73 -16.54 24.24 0.70
N ARG A 74 -17.09 24.63 -0.46
CA ARG A 74 -17.05 26.03 -0.92
C ARG A 74 -17.87 26.96 -0.03
N ALA A 75 -19.05 26.51 0.43
CA ALA A 75 -19.88 27.28 1.34
C ALA A 75 -19.20 27.51 2.70
N THR A 76 -18.53 26.49 3.25
CA THR A 76 -17.77 26.61 4.50
C THR A 76 -16.58 27.56 4.36
N VAL A 77 -15.83 27.51 3.26
CA VAL A 77 -14.70 28.43 3.02
C VAL A 77 -15.19 29.88 2.94
N ARG A 78 -16.28 30.14 2.22
CA ARG A 78 -16.84 31.49 2.05
C ARG A 78 -17.36 32.10 3.36
N ARG A 79 -17.82 31.28 4.30
CA ARG A 79 -18.23 31.70 5.65
C ARG A 79 -17.07 32.04 6.57
N ARG A 80 -15.87 31.50 6.33
CA ARG A 80 -14.68 31.76 7.15
C ARG A 80 -13.88 32.98 6.70
N SER A 81 -14.11 33.43 5.47
CA SER A 81 -13.50 34.62 4.88
C SER A 81 -14.37 35.88 4.99
N ALA A 82 -15.51 35.79 5.70
CA ALA A 82 -16.46 36.87 5.92
C ALA A 82 -16.51 37.24 7.40
#